data_AF-A0A2X3K9X8-F1
#
_entry.id   AF-A0A2X3K9X8-F1
#
_cell.length_a   1.000
_cell.length_b   1.000
_cell.length_c   1.000
_cell.angle_alpha   90.00
_cell.angle_beta   90.00
_cell.angle_gamma   90.00
#
_symmetry.space_group_name_H-M   'P 1'
#
loop_
_entity.id
_entity.type
_entity.pdbx_description
1 polymer ?
#
loop_
_entity_poly.entity_id
_entity_poly.type
_entity_poly.pdbx_seq_one_letter_code
_entity_poly.pdbx_strand_id
1 'polypeptide(L)' 'MIQYLNVFFYDIYPYICATVFFLGSWLRYDYGQYTWRASLKSNAR' A
#
# COMPACT_ATOMS: atom_id res chain seq x y z
N MET A 1 1.32 21.44 21.05
CA MET A 1 0.29 20.59 20.41
C MET A 1 0.63 20.29 18.94
N ILE A 2 0.77 21.30 18.06
CA ILE A 2 1.04 21.07 16.62
C ILE A 2 2.39 20.37 16.35
N GLN A 3 3.41 20.60 17.19
CA GLN A 3 4.73 19.96 17.06
C GLN A 3 4.68 18.42 17.11
N TYR A 4 3.84 17.83 17.98
CA TYR A 4 3.69 16.38 18.05
C TYR A 4 3.10 15.80 16.76
N LEU A 5 2.09 16.47 16.20
CA LEU A 5 1.47 16.06 14.94
C LEU A 5 2.46 16.18 13.78
N ASN A 6 3.28 17.23 13.74
CA ASN A 6 4.31 17.39 12.71
C ASN A 6 5.34 16.25 12.74
N VAL A 7 5.89 15.94 13.91
CA VAL A 7 6.84 14.81 14.05
C VAL A 7 6.16 13.49 13.65
N PHE A 8 4.91 13.28 14.05
CA PHE A 8 4.19 12.07 13.67
C PHE A 8 4.01 11.95 12.14
N PHE A 9 3.54 13.00 11.46
CA PHE A 9 3.24 12.94 10.03
C PHE A 9 4.46 13.00 9.13
N TYR A 10 5.50 13.74 9.51
CA TYR A 10 6.66 13.97 8.64
C TYR A 10 7.85 13.08 8.99
N ASP A 11 8.02 12.70 10.26
CA ASP A 11 9.15 11.84 10.64
C ASP A 11 8.76 10.37 10.77
N ILE A 12 7.56 10.02 11.27
CA ILE A 12 7.22 8.62 11.57
C ILE A 12 6.37 7.98 10.47
N TYR A 13 5.30 8.65 10.07
CA TYR A 13 4.32 8.16 9.10
C TYR A 13 4.93 7.70 7.75
N PRO A 14 5.90 8.38 7.11
CA PRO A 14 6.43 7.92 5.82
C PRO A 14 7.06 6.54 5.90
N TYR A 15 7.74 6.20 7.01
CA TYR A 15 8.35 4.88 7.18
C TYR A 15 7.32 3.79 7.41
N ILE A 16 6.24 4.09 8.15
CA ILE A 16 5.13 3.15 8.34
C ILE A 16 4.45 2.88 7.00
N CYS A 17 4.15 3.93 6.22
CA CYS A 17 3.57 3.79 4.88
C CYS A 17 4.44 2.95 3.96
N ALA A 18 5.75 3.22 3.91
CA ALA A 18 6.69 2.45 3.11
C ALA A 18 6.71 0.98 3.54
N THR A 19 6.80 0.72 4.84
CA THR A 19 6.84 -0.64 5.39
C THR A 19 5.57 -1.43 5.05
N VAL A 20 4.39 -0.84 5.26
CA VAL A 20 3.11 -1.48 4.94
C VAL A 20 2.95 -1.66 3.43
N PHE A 21 3.40 -0.71 2.62
CA PHE A 21 3.33 -0.82 1.16
C PHE A 21 4.20 -1.97 0.64
N PHE A 22 5.47 -2.06 1.07
CA PHE A 22 6.38 -3.10 0.61
C PHE A 22 5.98 -4.47 1.15
N LEU A 23 5.73 -4.61 2.45
CA LEU A 23 5.35 -5.89 3.05
C LEU A 23 3.95 -6.33 2.60
N GLY A 24 2.99 -5.42 2.50
CA GLY A 24 1.64 -5.72 2.01
C GLY A 24 1.64 -6.13 0.54
N SER A 25 2.45 -5.47 -0.30
CA SER A 25 2.61 -5.86 -1.70
C SER A 25 3.28 -7.22 -1.83
N TRP A 26 4.31 -7.49 -1.03
CA TRP A 26 4.95 -8.81 -0.97
C TRP A 26 3.95 -9.89 -0.55
N LEU A 27 3.23 -9.69 0.54
CA LEU A 27 2.27 -10.66 1.04
C LEU A 27 1.16 -10.93 0.01
N ARG A 28 0.65 -9.89 -0.65
CA ARG A 28 -0.32 -10.06 -1.74
C ARG A 28 0.28 -10.76 -2.96
N TYR A 29 1.56 -10.52 -3.27
CA TYR A 29 2.26 -11.19 -4.35
C TYR A 29 2.33 -12.71 -4.11
N ASP A 30 2.68 -13.12 -2.90
CA ASP A 30 2.91 -14.52 -2.54
C ASP A 30 1.59 -15.30 -2.36
N TYR A 31 0.61 -14.70 -1.67
CA TYR A 31 -0.65 -15.40 -1.30
C TYR A 31 -1.86 -15.02 -2.17
N GLY A 32 -1.81 -13.89 -2.89
CA GLY A 32 -2.94 -13.27 -3.56
C GLY A 32 -2.90 -13.35 -5.10
N GLN A 33 -2.16 -14.30 -5.67
CA GLN A 33 -1.89 -14.40 -7.11
C GLN A 33 -3.17 -14.34 -7.99
N TYR A 34 -4.25 -15.01 -7.59
CA TYR A 34 -5.52 -14.99 -8.35
C TYR A 34 -6.19 -13.61 -8.37
N THR A 35 -5.98 -12.81 -7.33
CA THR A 35 -6.52 -11.44 -7.20
C THR A 35 -5.61 -10.40 -7.86
N TRP A 36 -4.43 -10.80 -8.34
CA TRP A 36 -3.46 -9.90 -8.94
C TRP A 36 -3.60 -9.94 -10.45
N ARG A 37 -4.58 -9.19 -10.95
CA ARG A 37 -4.90 -9.09 -12.37
C ARG A 37 -5.18 -7.62 -12.72
N ALA A 38 -4.77 -7.18 -13.90
CA ALA A 38 -5.24 -5.92 -14.45
C ALA A 38 -6.75 -6.07 -14.70
N SER A 39 -7.57 -5.34 -13.93
CA SER A 39 -9.03 -5.37 -14.06
C SER A 39 -9.45 -4.62 -15.33
N LEU A 40 -9.16 -5.23 -16.47
CA LEU A 40 -9.54 -4.74 -17.79
C LEU A 40 -10.93 -5.30 -18.11
N LYS A 41 -11.94 -4.44 -18.15
CA LYS A 41 -13.22 -4.80 -18.76
C LYS A 41 -13.08 -4.67 -20.29
N SER A 42 -12.72 -5.75 -20.97
CA SER A 42 -12.98 -5.83 -22.41
C SER A 42 -14.43 -6.25 -22.62
N ASN A 43 -15.32 -5.28 -22.83
CA ASN A 43 -16.64 -5.56 -23.37
C ASN A 43 -16.48 -5.89 -24.86
N ALA A 44 -16.33 -7.18 -25.18
CA ALA A 44 -16.30 -7.65 -26.56
C ALA A 44 -17.37 -8.74 -26.74
N ARG A 45 -18.56 -8.24 -27.11
CA ARG A 45 -19.81 -8.93 -27.48
C ARG A 45 -20.60 -9.63 -26.38
#